data_AF-A0A1I6BVK9-F1
#
_entry.id   AF-A0A1I6BVK9-F1
#
_cell.length_a   1.000
_cell.length_b   1.000
_cell.length_c   1.000
_cell.angle_alpha   90.00
_cell.angle_beta   90.00
_cell.angle_gamma   90.00
#
_symmetry.space_group_name_H-M   'P 1'
#
loop_
_entity.id
_entity.type
_entity.pdbx_description
1 polymer ?
#
loop_
_entity_poly.entity_id
_entity_poly.type
_entity_poly.pdbx_seq_one_letter_code
_entity_poly.pdbx_strand_id
1 'polypeptide(L)'
;MKKRKLKISNGISDQRMRIVFGFMIIMVIFLLIAGIFIFTNFLFQLTDINTIEVNYRVFLLESFATGSLILTGLTLCAMFLYLIIVIVFRNPQKVSKNTVLKFSLGGIFVLLLTGGLIYYGGSFTYDCVLDMKDYSNGDWKEEELLVKNVEYMEDGDYIIEADHREFFVFGLPITITEGETYRFTFLDRTSHVLKIEKLK
;
A
#
# COMPACT_ATOMS: atom_id res chain seq x y z
N MET A 1 -42.54 31.24 -7.29
CA MET A 1 -41.86 30.32 -6.34
C MET A 1 -41.11 29.14 -6.99
N LYS A 2 -41.63 28.47 -8.03
CA LYS A 2 -40.96 27.30 -8.68
C LYS A 2 -39.52 27.56 -9.16
N LYS A 3 -39.24 28.70 -9.80
CA LYS A 3 -37.89 29.07 -10.28
C LYS A 3 -36.84 29.21 -9.16
N ARG A 4 -37.23 29.68 -7.96
CA ARG A 4 -36.33 29.82 -6.79
C ARG A 4 -35.99 28.44 -6.19
N LYS A 5 -36.96 27.52 -6.11
CA LYS A 5 -36.73 26.13 -5.65
C LYS A 5 -35.81 25.35 -6.61
N LEU A 6 -35.96 25.53 -7.93
CA LEU A 6 -35.07 24.95 -8.94
C LEU A 6 -33.63 25.46 -8.82
N LYS A 7 -33.44 26.79 -8.66
CA LYS A 7 -32.10 27.39 -8.51
C LYS A 7 -31.36 26.89 -7.25
N ILE A 8 -32.07 26.73 -6.13
CA ILE A 8 -31.50 26.20 -4.86
C ILE A 8 -31.18 24.70 -4.99
N SER A 9 -32.03 23.92 -5.65
CA SER A 9 -31.80 22.49 -5.88
C SER A 9 -30.55 22.23 -6.73
N ASN A 10 -30.36 23.03 -7.79
CA ASN A 10 -29.20 22.90 -8.68
C ASN A 10 -27.89 23.25 -7.95
N GLY A 11 -27.88 24.33 -7.15
CA GLY A 11 -26.68 24.70 -6.37
C GLY A 11 -26.23 23.66 -5.35
N ILE A 12 -27.16 22.94 -4.69
CA ILE A 12 -26.83 21.85 -3.75
C ILE A 12 -26.27 20.62 -4.50
N SER A 13 -26.78 20.33 -5.70
CA SER A 13 -26.27 19.25 -6.55
C SER A 13 -24.86 19.55 -7.03
N ASP A 14 -24.60 20.79 -7.47
CA ASP A 14 -23.28 21.22 -7.96
C ASP A 14 -22.23 21.17 -6.84
N GLN A 15 -22.58 21.56 -5.62
CA GLN A 15 -21.67 21.47 -4.48
C GLN A 15 -21.28 20.03 -4.15
N ARG A 16 -22.24 19.09 -4.22
CA ARG A 16 -21.97 17.66 -3.95
C ARG A 16 -21.06 17.06 -5.01
N MET A 17 -21.30 17.38 -6.28
CA MET A 17 -20.44 16.97 -7.39
C MET A 17 -19.01 17.46 -7.18
N ARG A 18 -18.82 18.74 -6.82
CA ARG A 18 -17.47 19.29 -6.56
C ARG A 18 -16.70 18.52 -5.48
N ILE A 19 -17.37 18.08 -4.41
CA ILE A 19 -16.74 17.30 -3.34
C ILE A 19 -16.31 15.92 -3.87
N VAL A 20 -17.18 15.23 -4.61
CA VAL A 20 -16.84 13.93 -5.21
C VAL A 20 -15.68 14.06 -6.20
N PHE A 21 -15.71 15.08 -7.06
CA PHE A 21 -14.58 15.38 -7.95
C PHE A 21 -13.29 15.67 -7.19
N GLY A 22 -13.35 16.37 -6.06
CA GLY A 22 -12.21 16.59 -5.18
C GLY A 22 -11.57 15.27 -4.70
N PHE A 23 -12.39 14.33 -4.19
CA PHE A 23 -11.91 13.00 -3.82
C PHE A 23 -11.30 12.24 -4.99
N MET A 24 -11.94 12.27 -6.16
CA MET A 24 -11.42 11.62 -7.36
C MET A 24 -10.07 12.18 -7.80
N ILE A 25 -9.89 13.50 -7.78
CA ILE A 25 -8.62 14.14 -8.13
C ILE A 25 -7.51 13.70 -7.17
N ILE A 26 -7.77 13.73 -5.85
CA ILE A 26 -6.80 13.29 -4.84
C ILE A 26 -6.44 11.82 -5.03
N MET A 27 -7.43 10.97 -5.29
CA MET A 27 -7.23 9.54 -5.55
C MET A 27 -6.36 9.30 -6.78
N VAL A 28 -6.62 10.02 -7.87
CA VAL A 28 -5.81 9.94 -9.10
C VAL A 28 -4.37 10.40 -8.82
N ILE A 29 -4.17 11.45 -8.03
CA ILE A 29 -2.83 11.91 -7.65
C ILE A 29 -2.07 10.80 -6.91
N PHE A 30 -2.68 10.16 -5.90
CA PHE A 30 -2.03 9.07 -5.17
C PHE A 30 -1.73 7.86 -6.06
N LEU A 31 -2.64 7.50 -6.97
CA LEU A 31 -2.42 6.43 -7.95
C LEU A 31 -1.26 6.75 -8.90
N LEU A 32 -1.16 7.99 -9.37
CA LEU A 32 -0.04 8.42 -10.23
C LEU A 32 1.29 8.37 -9.46
N ILE A 33 1.31 8.83 -8.21
CA ILE A 33 2.49 8.73 -7.35
C ILE A 33 2.90 7.28 -7.16
N ALA A 34 1.96 6.38 -6.81
CA ALA A 34 2.22 4.95 -6.67
C ALA A 34 2.78 4.35 -7.97
N GLY A 35 2.14 4.65 -9.11
CA GLY A 35 2.56 4.17 -10.41
C GLY A 35 3.96 4.65 -10.80
N ILE A 36 4.32 5.90 -10.50
CA ILE A 36 5.68 6.43 -10.73
C ILE A 36 6.70 5.64 -9.92
N PHE A 37 6.43 5.37 -8.65
CA PHE A 37 7.35 4.62 -7.79
C PHE A 37 7.49 3.16 -8.23
N ILE A 38 6.40 2.48 -8.56
CA ILE A 38 6.42 1.11 -9.10
C ILE A 38 7.20 1.06 -10.41
N PHE A 39 6.91 1.96 -11.34
CA PHE A 39 7.60 2.00 -12.63
C PHE A 39 9.09 2.30 -12.47
N THR A 40 9.44 3.21 -11.56
CA THR A 40 10.85 3.51 -11.24
C THR A 40 11.53 2.30 -10.62
N ASN A 41 10.85 1.58 -9.71
CA ASN A 41 11.36 0.37 -9.09
C ASN A 41 11.67 -0.71 -10.15
N PHE A 42 10.72 -0.94 -11.06
CA PHE A 42 10.88 -1.84 -12.19
C PHE A 42 12.09 -1.48 -13.06
N LEU A 43 12.30 -0.19 -13.36
CA LEU A 43 13.48 0.25 -14.11
C LEU A 43 14.79 -0.01 -13.37
N PHE A 44 14.82 0.17 -12.04
CA PHE A 44 16.02 -0.10 -11.23
C PHE A 44 16.34 -1.59 -11.16
N GLN A 45 15.33 -2.46 -11.10
CA GLN A 45 15.51 -3.91 -11.17
C GLN A 45 16.11 -4.38 -12.51
N LEU A 46 16.08 -3.57 -13.57
CA LEU A 46 16.75 -3.91 -14.83
C LEU A 46 18.25 -3.54 -14.85
N THR A 47 18.73 -2.79 -13.85
CA THR A 47 20.11 -2.30 -13.78
C THR A 47 20.84 -2.90 -12.58
N ASP A 48 21.87 -3.72 -12.85
CA ASP A 48 22.77 -4.44 -11.91
C ASP A 48 22.53 -4.28 -10.39
N ILE A 49 22.14 -5.38 -9.73
CA ILE A 49 21.24 -5.38 -8.57
C ILE A 49 21.93 -5.90 -7.28
N ASN A 50 23.24 -6.12 -7.32
CA ASN A 50 23.96 -6.79 -6.21
C ASN A 50 24.64 -5.83 -5.22
N THR A 51 24.08 -4.65 -4.96
CA THR A 51 24.59 -3.74 -3.91
C THR A 51 23.52 -3.40 -2.88
N ILE A 52 23.94 -3.31 -1.62
CA ILE A 52 23.11 -2.88 -0.49
C ILE A 52 22.40 -1.56 -0.79
N GLU A 53 23.11 -0.62 -1.45
CA GLU A 53 22.56 0.68 -1.80
C GLU A 53 21.41 0.60 -2.81
N VAL A 54 21.50 -0.29 -3.81
CA VAL A 54 20.44 -0.48 -4.81
C VAL A 54 19.23 -1.15 -4.17
N ASN A 55 19.42 -2.21 -3.38
CA ASN A 55 18.31 -2.90 -2.72
C ASN A 55 17.62 -2.03 -1.66
N TYR A 56 18.36 -1.12 -1.01
CA TYR A 56 17.74 -0.11 -0.15
C TYR A 56 16.92 0.92 -0.95
N ARG A 57 17.34 1.31 -2.15
CA ARG A 57 16.51 2.18 -3.01
C ARG A 57 15.23 1.48 -3.46
N VAL A 58 15.32 0.18 -3.80
CA VAL A 58 14.15 -0.66 -4.11
C VAL A 58 13.17 -0.66 -2.94
N PHE A 59 13.66 -0.92 -1.72
CA PHE A 59 12.87 -0.82 -0.48
C PHE A 59 12.17 0.54 -0.31
N LEU A 60 12.88 1.64 -0.54
CA LEU A 60 12.31 2.98 -0.43
C LEU A 60 11.18 3.19 -1.44
N LEU A 61 11.42 2.87 -2.71
CA LEU A 61 10.44 3.04 -3.79
C LEU A 61 9.19 2.21 -3.52
N GLU A 62 9.35 0.96 -3.09
CA GLU A 62 8.24 0.10 -2.72
C GLU A 62 7.47 0.65 -1.50
N SER A 63 8.19 1.10 -0.48
CA SER A 63 7.57 1.71 0.71
C SER A 63 6.70 2.92 0.35
N PHE A 64 7.19 3.79 -0.55
CA PHE A 64 6.42 4.94 -1.04
C PHE A 64 5.26 4.54 -1.96
N ALA A 65 5.45 3.53 -2.81
CA ALA A 65 4.40 2.98 -3.65
C ALA A 65 3.25 2.43 -2.80
N THR A 66 3.56 1.52 -1.87
CA THR A 66 2.61 0.89 -0.96
C THR A 66 1.91 1.93 -0.08
N GLY A 67 2.63 2.88 0.50
CA GLY A 67 2.05 3.99 1.25
C GLY A 67 1.04 4.80 0.41
N SER A 68 1.37 5.09 -0.85
CA SER A 68 0.48 5.81 -1.77
C SER A 68 -0.77 5.01 -2.16
N LEU A 69 -0.66 3.68 -2.32
CA LEU A 69 -1.80 2.80 -2.55
C LEU A 69 -2.73 2.73 -1.33
N ILE A 70 -2.18 2.70 -0.11
CA ILE A 70 -2.98 2.75 1.12
C ILE A 70 -3.73 4.09 1.21
N LEU A 71 -3.08 5.22 0.93
CA LEU A 71 -3.71 6.54 0.89
C LEU A 71 -4.81 6.63 -0.19
N THR A 72 -4.61 5.98 -1.34
CA THR A 72 -5.65 5.83 -2.37
C THR A 72 -6.86 5.10 -1.82
N GLY A 73 -6.65 3.95 -1.17
CA GLY A 73 -7.71 3.16 -0.52
C GLY A 73 -8.47 3.93 0.55
N LEU A 74 -7.76 4.70 1.40
CA LEU A 74 -8.37 5.55 2.42
C LEU A 74 -9.19 6.69 1.80
N THR A 75 -8.70 7.30 0.72
CA THR A 75 -9.43 8.36 -0.01
C THR A 75 -10.72 7.80 -0.63
N LEU A 76 -10.67 6.60 -1.21
CA LEU A 76 -11.84 5.90 -1.74
C LEU A 76 -12.86 5.59 -0.63
N CYS A 77 -12.40 5.09 0.52
CA CYS A 77 -13.25 4.85 1.67
C CYS A 77 -13.92 6.14 2.18
N ALA A 78 -13.15 7.22 2.31
CA ALA A 78 -13.68 8.52 2.72
C ALA A 78 -14.76 9.04 1.76
N MET A 79 -14.56 8.87 0.45
CA MET A 79 -15.56 9.23 -0.57
C MET A 79 -16.86 8.42 -0.39
N PHE A 80 -16.77 7.10 -0.18
CA PHE A 80 -17.96 6.27 0.04
C PHE A 80 -18.67 6.62 1.35
N LEU A 81 -17.93 6.85 2.45
CA LEU A 81 -18.51 7.29 3.72
C LEU A 81 -19.23 8.62 3.57
N TYR A 82 -18.65 9.57 2.84
CA TYR A 82 -19.31 10.84 2.53
C TYR A 82 -20.63 10.62 1.78
N LEU A 83 -20.66 9.79 0.74
CA LEU A 83 -21.88 9.49 -0.02
C LEU A 83 -22.95 8.83 0.85
N ILE A 84 -22.54 7.87 1.69
CA ILE A 84 -23.44 7.15 2.61
C ILE A 84 -24.05 8.12 3.62
N ILE A 85 -23.25 9.00 4.23
CA ILE A 85 -23.71 10.03 5.16
C ILE A 85 -24.73 10.97 4.48
N VAL A 86 -24.45 11.39 3.26
CA VAL A 86 -25.37 12.27 2.49
C VAL A 86 -26.71 11.57 2.23
N ILE A 87 -26.71 10.27 1.93
CA ILE A 87 -27.94 9.50 1.67
C ILE A 87 -28.72 9.27 2.97
N VAL A 88 -28.05 8.78 4.02
CA VAL A 88 -28.66 8.38 5.30
C VAL A 88 -29.20 9.59 6.06
N PHE A 89 -28.40 10.65 6.23
CA PHE A 89 -28.77 11.76 7.11
C PHE A 89 -29.42 12.94 6.38
N ARG A 90 -29.03 13.23 5.13
CA ARG A 90 -29.47 14.45 4.43
C ARG A 90 -30.64 14.22 3.47
N ASN A 91 -30.93 12.97 3.09
CA ASN A 91 -32.03 12.60 2.21
C ASN A 91 -33.02 11.53 2.74
N PRO A 92 -33.19 11.28 4.06
CA PRO A 92 -33.99 10.15 4.54
C PRO A 92 -35.47 10.24 4.14
N GLN A 93 -36.02 11.45 3.99
CA GLN A 93 -37.43 11.67 3.62
C GLN A 93 -37.74 11.39 2.14
N LYS A 94 -36.71 11.31 1.28
CA LYS A 94 -36.87 11.06 -0.17
C LYS A 94 -36.57 9.61 -0.56
N VAL A 95 -36.12 8.80 0.39
CA VAL A 95 -35.54 7.48 0.16
C VAL A 95 -36.29 6.47 1.02
N SER A 96 -36.52 5.26 0.51
CA SER A 96 -37.25 4.24 1.26
C SER A 96 -36.43 3.76 2.47
N LYS A 97 -37.12 3.34 3.55
CA LYS A 97 -36.47 2.82 4.77
C LYS A 97 -35.53 1.64 4.47
N ASN A 98 -35.90 0.76 3.54
CA ASN A 98 -35.08 -0.37 3.12
C ASN A 98 -33.77 0.10 2.45
N THR A 99 -33.85 1.14 1.62
CA THR A 99 -32.65 1.72 1.00
C THR A 99 -31.75 2.36 2.04
N VAL A 100 -32.29 3.12 3.00
CA VAL A 100 -31.49 3.68 4.12
C VAL A 100 -30.76 2.58 4.87
N LEU A 101 -31.44 1.48 5.20
CA LEU A 101 -30.85 0.34 5.91
C LEU A 101 -29.70 -0.31 5.12
N LYS A 102 -29.86 -0.50 3.81
CA LYS A 102 -28.79 -1.03 2.94
C LYS A 102 -27.56 -0.11 2.93
N PHE A 103 -27.74 1.21 2.82
CA PHE A 103 -26.63 2.16 2.86
C PHE A 103 -25.96 2.23 4.23
N SER A 104 -26.72 2.12 5.33
CA SER A 104 -26.15 2.04 6.68
C SER A 104 -25.27 0.80 6.86
N LEU A 105 -25.73 -0.37 6.40
CA LEU A 105 -24.93 -1.60 6.42
C LEU A 105 -23.66 -1.46 5.57
N GLY A 106 -23.77 -0.89 4.37
CA GLY A 106 -22.61 -0.55 3.54
C GLY A 106 -21.64 0.41 4.25
N GLY A 107 -22.16 1.38 5.01
CA GLY A 107 -21.35 2.32 5.77
C GLY A 107 -20.54 1.65 6.86
N ILE A 108 -21.15 0.71 7.60
CA ILE A 108 -20.45 -0.11 8.60
C ILE A 108 -19.33 -0.91 7.95
N PHE A 109 -19.60 -1.56 6.81
CA PHE A 109 -18.58 -2.30 6.07
C PHE A 109 -17.41 -1.41 5.64
N VAL A 110 -17.69 -0.23 5.07
CA VAL A 110 -16.64 0.72 4.67
C VAL A 110 -15.86 1.24 5.88
N LEU A 111 -16.49 1.44 7.03
CA LEU A 111 -15.81 1.82 8.28
C LEU A 111 -14.84 0.73 8.75
N LEU A 112 -15.26 -0.55 8.71
CA LEU A 112 -14.39 -1.67 9.06
C LEU A 112 -13.18 -1.75 8.13
N LEU A 113 -13.40 -1.61 6.82
CA LEU A 113 -12.33 -1.55 5.83
C LEU A 113 -11.39 -0.37 6.08
N THR A 114 -11.93 0.80 6.40
CA THR A 114 -11.14 2.00 6.74
C THR A 114 -10.28 1.74 7.99
N GLY A 115 -10.85 1.14 9.04
CA GLY A 115 -10.12 0.79 10.25
C GLY A 115 -8.99 -0.20 9.97
N GLY A 116 -9.23 -1.22 9.14
CA GLY A 116 -8.21 -2.17 8.69
C GLY A 116 -7.07 -1.49 7.92
N LEU A 117 -7.40 -0.59 6.98
CA LEU A 117 -6.39 0.17 6.22
C LEU A 117 -5.57 1.12 7.11
N ILE A 118 -6.20 1.79 8.09
CA ILE A 118 -5.48 2.65 9.05
C ILE A 118 -4.55 1.81 9.92
N TYR A 119 -5.02 0.67 10.42
CA TYR A 119 -4.20 -0.21 11.26
C TYR A 119 -3.00 -0.76 10.46
N TYR A 120 -3.27 -1.35 9.29
CA TYR A 120 -2.22 -1.87 8.42
C TYR A 120 -1.24 -0.79 7.98
N GLY A 121 -1.74 0.35 7.48
CA GLY A 121 -0.90 1.46 7.04
C GLY A 121 -0.10 2.11 8.16
N GLY A 122 -0.66 2.18 9.36
CA GLY A 122 0.03 2.65 10.55
C GLY A 122 1.19 1.74 10.95
N SER A 123 0.96 0.42 11.02
CA SER A 123 2.01 -0.56 11.31
C SER A 123 3.09 -0.53 10.24
N PHE A 124 2.69 -0.62 8.97
CA PHE A 124 3.60 -0.58 7.82
C PHE A 124 4.49 0.68 7.84
N THR A 125 3.90 1.86 8.03
CA THR A 125 4.67 3.12 8.08
C THR A 125 5.63 3.14 9.27
N TYR A 126 5.20 2.65 10.42
CA TYR A 126 6.04 2.58 11.62
C TYR A 126 7.26 1.68 11.40
N ASP A 127 7.04 0.49 10.86
CA ASP A 127 8.11 -0.47 10.58
C ASP A 127 9.08 0.06 9.51
N CYS A 128 8.56 0.61 8.41
CA CYS A 128 9.39 1.23 7.37
C CYS A 128 10.23 2.40 7.90
N VAL A 129 9.67 3.28 8.74
CA VAL A 129 10.42 4.42 9.29
C VAL A 129 11.55 3.96 10.21
N LEU A 130 11.31 2.93 11.01
CA LEU A 130 12.35 2.37 11.86
C LEU A 130 13.43 1.68 11.03
N ASP A 131 13.06 0.93 10.00
CA ASP A 131 14.03 0.27 9.12
C ASP A 131 14.87 1.29 8.31
N MET A 132 14.28 2.41 7.87
CA MET A 132 15.04 3.53 7.28
C MET A 132 16.05 4.12 8.26
N LYS A 133 15.67 4.23 9.54
CA LYS A 133 16.56 4.72 10.60
C LYS A 133 17.68 3.72 10.87
N ASP A 134 17.36 2.44 10.98
CA ASP A 134 18.33 1.37 11.22
C ASP A 134 19.33 1.29 10.06
N TYR A 135 18.87 1.38 8.80
CA TYR A 135 19.75 1.50 7.63
C TYR A 135 20.70 2.70 7.74
N SER A 136 20.17 3.88 8.11
CA SER A 136 20.99 5.09 8.20
C SER A 136 22.07 5.03 9.28
N ASN A 137 21.88 4.21 10.32
CA ASN A 137 22.86 3.98 11.39
C ASN A 137 23.82 2.83 11.09
N GLY A 138 23.57 2.03 10.05
CA GLY A 138 24.32 0.80 9.80
C GLY A 138 23.85 -0.41 10.62
N ASP A 139 22.67 -0.35 11.21
CA ASP A 139 22.12 -1.35 12.14
C ASP A 139 21.34 -2.48 11.42
N TRP A 140 21.80 -2.91 10.24
CA TRP A 140 21.19 -4.05 9.54
C TRP A 140 21.61 -5.40 10.16
N LYS A 141 20.77 -6.43 9.99
CA LYS A 141 21.05 -7.78 10.48
C LYS A 141 21.78 -8.59 9.42
N GLU A 142 22.69 -9.43 9.89
CA GLU A 142 23.37 -10.44 9.08
C GLU A 142 23.17 -11.80 9.72
N GLU A 143 22.55 -12.73 8.99
CA GLU A 143 22.30 -14.09 9.47
C GLU A 143 22.65 -15.11 8.38
N GLU A 144 23.25 -16.23 8.78
CA GLU A 144 23.49 -17.37 7.92
C GLU A 144 22.31 -18.33 8.08
N LEU A 145 21.50 -18.47 7.04
CA LEU A 145 20.25 -19.20 7.11
C LEU A 145 20.19 -20.26 6.02
N LEU A 146 19.68 -21.44 6.38
CA LEU A 146 19.39 -22.51 5.43
C LEU A 146 18.11 -22.15 4.66
N VAL A 147 18.23 -22.12 3.34
CA VAL A 147 17.07 -21.93 2.46
C VAL A 147 16.28 -23.23 2.39
N LYS A 148 15.01 -23.18 2.77
CA LYS A 148 14.10 -24.33 2.79
C LYS A 148 13.25 -24.41 1.53
N ASN A 149 12.77 -23.27 1.04
CA ASN A 149 11.89 -23.18 -0.11
C ASN A 149 12.13 -21.85 -0.84
N VAL A 150 12.05 -21.86 -2.16
CA VAL A 150 12.12 -20.65 -3.00
C VAL A 150 10.92 -20.62 -3.93
N GLU A 151 10.00 -19.70 -3.69
CA GLU A 151 8.85 -19.48 -4.58
C GLU A 151 9.17 -18.36 -5.56
N TYR A 152 9.26 -18.71 -6.85
CA TYR A 152 9.54 -17.76 -7.93
C TYR A 152 8.26 -17.05 -8.39
N MET A 153 8.27 -15.71 -8.39
CA MET A 153 7.22 -14.89 -8.98
C MET A 153 7.59 -14.45 -10.41
N GLU A 154 6.57 -14.16 -11.24
CA GLU A 154 6.74 -13.91 -12.69
C GLU A 154 7.66 -12.71 -13.03
N ASP A 155 7.96 -11.84 -12.08
CA ASP A 155 8.75 -10.62 -12.26
C ASP A 155 10.20 -10.71 -11.75
N GLY A 156 10.68 -11.91 -11.40
CA GLY A 156 12.03 -12.11 -10.86
C GLY A 156 12.14 -11.80 -9.36
N ASP A 157 11.02 -11.50 -8.72
CA ASP A 157 10.86 -11.50 -7.27
C ASP A 157 10.70 -12.94 -6.77
N TYR A 158 11.14 -13.22 -5.55
CA TYR A 158 10.93 -14.51 -4.93
C TYR A 158 10.73 -14.39 -3.43
N ILE A 159 9.88 -15.27 -2.92
CA ILE A 159 9.71 -15.50 -1.49
C ILE A 159 10.68 -16.60 -1.11
N ILE A 160 11.53 -16.32 -0.13
CA ILE A 160 12.46 -17.29 0.43
C ILE A 160 11.96 -17.68 1.80
N GLU A 161 11.58 -18.95 1.96
CA GLU A 161 11.45 -19.52 3.27
C GLU A 161 12.84 -19.99 3.73
N ALA A 162 13.38 -19.34 4.75
CA ALA A 162 14.60 -19.75 5.42
C ALA A 162 14.28 -20.20 6.85
N ASP A 163 15.17 -20.97 7.48
CA ASP A 163 15.00 -21.64 8.78
C ASP A 163 13.78 -21.27 9.64
N HIS A 164 13.69 -20.04 10.11
CA HIS A 164 12.60 -19.55 10.97
C HIS A 164 12.01 -18.22 10.51
N ARG A 165 12.24 -17.83 9.24
CA ARG A 165 11.81 -16.53 8.70
C ARG A 165 11.55 -16.61 7.20
N GLU A 166 10.56 -15.86 6.77
CA GLU A 166 10.24 -15.64 5.36
C GLU A 166 10.80 -14.29 4.92
N PHE A 167 11.50 -14.27 3.79
CA PHE A 167 12.07 -13.07 3.20
C PHE A 167 11.41 -12.77 1.87
N PHE A 168 11.01 -11.51 1.70
CA PHE A 168 10.61 -10.98 0.40
C PHE A 168 11.84 -10.41 -0.27
N VAL A 169 12.18 -10.99 -1.42
CA VAL A 169 13.36 -10.60 -2.19
C VAL A 169 12.93 -10.07 -3.53
N PHE A 170 13.29 -8.81 -3.77
CA PHE A 170 12.89 -8.08 -4.95
C PHE A 170 14.03 -7.98 -5.95
N GLY A 171 13.82 -8.53 -7.15
CA GLY A 171 14.71 -8.39 -8.30
C GLY A 171 16.15 -8.86 -8.14
N LEU A 172 16.53 -9.61 -7.09
CA LEU A 172 17.93 -10.04 -6.93
C LEU A 172 18.27 -11.12 -7.99
N PRO A 173 19.28 -10.92 -8.87
CA PRO A 173 19.62 -11.79 -10.00
C PRO A 173 20.51 -12.94 -9.52
N ILE A 174 20.21 -13.48 -8.35
CA ILE A 174 20.94 -14.55 -7.71
C ILE A 174 20.06 -15.78 -7.77
N THR A 175 20.57 -16.86 -8.36
CA THR A 175 19.90 -18.15 -8.26
C THR A 175 20.10 -18.68 -6.85
N ILE A 176 19.01 -18.70 -6.08
CA ILE A 176 18.99 -19.25 -4.73
C ILE A 176 18.54 -20.69 -4.80
N THR A 177 19.33 -21.57 -4.21
CA THR A 177 19.09 -23.02 -4.22
C THR A 177 18.52 -23.45 -2.88
N GLU A 178 17.45 -24.24 -2.91
CA GLU A 178 16.94 -24.93 -1.73
C GLU A 178 17.99 -25.89 -1.17
N GLY A 179 18.08 -25.97 0.16
CA GLY A 179 19.04 -26.80 0.87
C GLY A 179 20.45 -26.21 0.99
N GLU A 180 20.71 -25.02 0.42
CA GLU A 180 21.97 -24.30 0.59
C GLU A 180 21.87 -23.22 1.68
N THR A 181 22.99 -22.96 2.35
CA THR A 181 23.09 -21.89 3.36
C THR A 181 23.62 -20.61 2.71
N TYR A 182 22.89 -19.52 2.92
CA TYR A 182 23.27 -18.19 2.44
C TYR A 182 23.37 -17.23 3.63
N ARG A 183 24.24 -16.22 3.49
CA ARG A 183 24.26 -15.09 4.41
C ARG A 183 23.32 -14.01 3.89
N PHE A 184 22.30 -13.70 4.67
CA PHE A 184 21.32 -12.66 4.41
C PHE A 184 21.69 -11.40 5.17
N THR A 185 21.80 -10.28 4.48
CA THR A 185 21.83 -8.94 5.08
C THR A 185 20.46 -8.31 4.89
N PHE A 186 19.75 -7.96 5.97
CA PHE A 186 18.35 -7.51 5.88
C PHE A 186 17.95 -6.49 6.96
N LEU A 187 16.82 -5.83 6.73
CA LEU A 187 16.14 -4.95 7.68
C LEU A 187 15.17 -5.78 8.54
N ASP A 188 15.31 -5.73 9.86
CA ASP A 188 14.69 -6.72 10.76
C ASP A 188 13.16 -6.67 10.76
N ARG A 189 12.55 -5.47 10.69
CA ARG A 189 11.11 -5.31 10.91
C ARG A 189 10.30 -5.65 9.67
N THR A 190 10.74 -5.16 8.52
CA THR A 190 10.11 -5.45 7.22
C THR A 190 10.61 -6.76 6.61
N SER A 191 11.69 -7.34 7.16
CA SER A 191 12.39 -8.49 6.57
C SER A 191 12.86 -8.22 5.13
N HIS A 192 13.09 -6.95 4.79
CA HIS A 192 13.56 -6.55 3.47
C HIS A 192 15.03 -6.92 3.30
N VAL A 193 15.35 -7.69 2.27
CA VAL A 193 16.72 -8.14 2.02
C VAL A 193 17.53 -7.07 1.28
N LEU A 194 18.67 -6.71 1.85
CA LEU A 194 19.65 -5.78 1.30
C LEU A 194 20.74 -6.48 0.49
N LYS A 195 21.11 -7.70 0.89
CA LYS A 195 22.17 -8.49 0.24
C LYS A 195 21.99 -9.98 0.56
N ILE A 196 22.38 -10.82 -0.39
CA ILE A 196 22.49 -12.28 -0.21
C ILE A 196 23.88 -12.70 -0.68
N GLU A 197 24.59 -13.47 0.13
CA GLU A 197 25.92 -14.01 -0.19
C GLU A 197 25.91 -15.53 -0.08
N LYS A 198 26.36 -16.22 -1.13
CA LYS A 198 26.56 -17.67 -1.08
C LYS A 198 27.77 -17.99 -0.22
N LEU A 199 27.58 -18.81 0.80
CA LEU A 199 28.67 -19.36 1.62
C LEU A 199 29.32 -20.50 0.85
N LYS A 200 30.66 -20.54 0.84
CA LYS A 200 31.46 -21.57 0.14
C LYS A 200 31.44 -22.90 0.87
#